data_AF-A0A9E3L166-F1
#
_entry.id   AF-A0A9E3L166-F1
#
_cell.length_a   1.000
_cell.length_b   1.000
_cell.length_c   1.000
_cell.angle_alpha   90.00
_cell.angle_beta   90.00
_cell.angle_gamma   90.00
#
_symmetry.space_group_name_H-M   'P 1'
#
loop_
_entity.id
_entity.type
_entity.pdbx_description
1 polymer ?
#
loop_
_entity_poly.entity_id
_entity_poly.type
_entity_poly.pdbx_seq_one_letter_code
_entity_poly.pdbx_strand_id
1 'polypeptide(L)'
;YLLERGVRLTGTDGWSWDAPFVHTAKKYAETRDARIIWEGHKAGRHIGYCHLEKLHNLELLPATGFMISCFPVKIERASAGWTRAVAIIDP
;
A
#
# COMPACT_ATOMS: atom_id res chain seq x y z
N TYR A 1 9.78 4.74 8.80
CA TYR A 1 9.00 5.87 9.36
C TYR A 1 7.55 5.52 9.73
N LEU A 2 6.60 5.37 8.78
CA LEU A 2 5.17 5.20 9.12
C LEU A 2 4.90 3.93 9.95
N LEU A 3 5.53 2.81 9.60
CA LEU A 3 5.36 1.54 10.31
C LEU A 3 5.90 1.59 11.75
N GLU A 4 6.94 2.38 12.01
CA GLU A 4 7.46 2.60 13.38
C GLU A 4 6.50 3.42 14.24
N ARG A 5 5.50 4.07 13.63
CA ARG A 5 4.46 4.87 14.29
C ARG A 5 3.14 4.14 14.44
N GLY A 6 3.16 2.81 14.27
CA GLY A 6 1.98 1.97 14.46
C GLY A 6 1.08 1.85 13.24
N VAL A 7 1.39 2.48 12.10
CA VAL A 7 0.64 2.24 10.86
C VAL A 7 0.85 0.78 10.43
N ARG A 8 -0.23 0.06 10.16
CA ARG A 8 -0.21 -1.36 9.73
C ARG A 8 -0.99 -1.62 8.44
N LEU A 9 -1.70 -0.61 7.96
CA LEU A 9 -2.44 -0.63 6.72
C LEU A 9 -2.17 0.68 5.98
N THR A 10 -1.84 0.59 4.70
CA THR A 10 -1.75 1.76 3.81
C THR A 10 -2.57 1.53 2.56
N GLY A 11 -2.79 2.59 1.77
CA GLY A 11 -3.58 2.50 0.55
C GLY A 11 -3.14 3.53 -0.49
N THR A 12 -3.29 3.18 -1.76
CA THR A 12 -3.10 4.09 -2.91
C THR A 12 -4.15 3.81 -3.98
N ASP A 13 -4.56 4.84 -4.70
CA ASP A 13 -5.31 4.77 -5.95
C ASP A 13 -4.42 4.45 -7.16
N GLY A 14 -3.10 4.48 -6.97
CA GLY A 14 -2.11 4.07 -7.97
C GLY A 14 -2.16 2.57 -8.28
N TRP A 15 -1.56 2.21 -9.42
CA TRP A 15 -1.45 0.82 -9.87
C TRP A 15 -0.66 -0.07 -8.91
N SER A 16 0.32 0.51 -8.23
CA SER A 16 1.24 -0.15 -7.30
C SER A 16 1.50 0.77 -6.10
N TRP A 17 1.81 0.19 -4.95
CA TRP A 17 2.28 0.91 -3.76
C TRP A 17 3.63 1.60 -3.98
N ASP A 18 4.51 0.98 -4.77
CA ASP A 18 5.82 1.53 -5.12
C ASP A 18 5.74 2.43 -6.36
N ALA A 19 6.71 3.33 -6.47
CA ALA A 19 6.82 4.26 -7.60
C ALA A 19 6.82 3.53 -8.95
N PRO A 20 6.29 4.14 -10.03
CA PRO A 20 6.27 3.54 -11.35
C PRO A 20 7.65 3.05 -11.77
N PHE A 21 7.70 1.79 -12.24
CA PHE A 21 8.98 1.10 -12.47
C PHE A 21 9.91 1.84 -13.42
N VAL A 22 9.39 2.59 -14.41
CA VAL A 22 10.20 3.39 -15.33
C VAL A 22 11.10 4.40 -14.62
N HIS A 23 10.62 5.02 -13.54
CA HIS A 23 11.41 5.98 -12.77
C HIS A 23 12.46 5.27 -11.91
N THR A 24 12.06 4.17 -11.28
CA THR A 24 12.95 3.33 -10.47
C THR A 24 14.07 2.72 -11.32
N ALA A 25 13.76 2.24 -12.52
CA ALA A 25 14.72 1.67 -13.47
C ALA A 25 15.75 2.71 -13.92
N LYS A 26 15.31 3.93 -14.27
CA LYS A 26 16.21 5.04 -14.61
C LYS A 26 17.16 5.36 -13.44
N LYS A 27 16.63 5.53 -12.23
CA LYS A 27 17.42 5.82 -11.04
C LYS A 27 18.39 4.68 -10.71
N TYR A 28 17.98 3.43 -10.90
CA TYR A 28 18.87 2.28 -10.72
C TYR A 28 19.99 2.26 -11.77
N ALA A 29 19.71 2.58 -13.03
CA ALA A 29 20.74 2.64 -14.07
C ALA A 29 21.84 3.66 -13.74
N GLU A 30 21.44 4.80 -13.17
CA GLU A 30 22.33 5.89 -12.74
C GLU A 30 23.11 5.55 -11.46
N THR A 31 22.44 5.00 -10.44
CA THR A 31 23.01 4.86 -9.09
C THR A 31 23.50 3.46 -8.75
N ARG A 32 23.00 2.44 -9.46
CA ARG A 32 23.14 1.01 -9.15
C ARG A 32 22.67 0.61 -7.74
N ASP A 33 21.87 1.46 -7.10
CA ASP A 33 21.34 1.16 -5.78
C ASP A 33 20.09 0.27 -5.89
N ALA A 34 20.23 -1.02 -5.58
CA ALA A 34 19.11 -1.96 -5.62
C ALA A 34 18.10 -1.77 -4.46
N ARG A 35 18.43 -0.95 -3.44
CA ARG A 35 17.56 -0.77 -2.27
C ARG A 35 16.23 -0.11 -2.65
N ILE A 36 16.25 0.79 -3.63
CA ILE A 36 15.08 1.55 -4.12
C ILE A 36 14.05 0.68 -4.86
N ILE A 37 14.42 -0.54 -5.25
CA ILE A 37 13.54 -1.41 -6.02
C ILE A 37 12.55 -2.08 -5.06
N TRP A 38 11.25 -1.74 -5.18
CA TRP A 38 10.18 -2.29 -4.34
C TRP A 38 10.37 -2.00 -2.84
N GLU A 39 10.90 -0.83 -2.50
CA GLU A 39 11.22 -0.48 -1.10
C GLU A 39 9.99 -0.51 -0.19
N GLY A 40 8.84 -0.05 -0.70
CA GLY A 40 7.57 -0.11 -0.01
C GLY A 40 7.18 -1.55 0.28
N HIS A 41 7.04 -2.38 -0.74
CA HIS A 41 6.72 -3.80 -0.58
C HIS A 41 7.69 -4.53 0.38
N LYS A 42 8.99 -4.22 0.32
CA LYS A 42 10.00 -4.85 1.19
C LYS A 42 9.92 -4.36 2.64
N ALA A 43 9.34 -3.20 2.93
CA ALA A 43 9.19 -2.70 4.30
C ALA A 43 8.44 -3.70 5.20
N GLY A 44 7.53 -4.49 4.62
CA GLY A 44 6.77 -5.54 5.30
C GLY A 44 7.61 -6.69 5.83
N ARG A 45 8.85 -6.83 5.36
CA ARG A 45 9.81 -7.82 5.88
C ARG A 45 10.37 -7.42 7.25
N HIS A 46 10.34 -6.12 7.59
CA HIS A 46 10.86 -5.60 8.84
C HIS A 46 9.75 -5.39 9.87
N ILE A 47 8.66 -4.74 9.46
CA ILE A 47 7.47 -4.53 10.29
C ILE A 47 6.27 -4.94 9.44
N GLY A 48 5.56 -5.99 9.87
CA GLY A 48 4.40 -6.51 9.13
C GLY A 48 3.34 -5.44 8.91
N TYR A 49 2.92 -5.28 7.67
CA TYR A 49 1.85 -4.38 7.26
C TYR A 49 1.22 -4.89 5.96
N CYS A 50 0.01 -4.41 5.67
CA CYS A 50 -0.64 -4.61 4.37
C CYS A 50 -0.73 -3.26 3.64
N HIS A 51 -0.71 -3.30 2.32
CA HIS A 51 -1.12 -2.16 1.49
C HIS A 51 -2.25 -2.55 0.55
N LEU A 52 -3.09 -1.56 0.26
CA LEU A 52 -4.16 -1.63 -0.72
C LEU A 52 -3.72 -0.85 -1.95
N GLU A 53 -3.91 -1.43 -3.13
CA GLU A 53 -3.61 -0.78 -4.40
C GLU A 53 -4.88 -0.64 -5.22
N LYS A 54 -4.89 0.33 -6.14
CA LYS A 54 -6.01 0.56 -7.06
C LYS A 54 -7.31 0.90 -6.33
N LEU A 55 -7.20 1.63 -5.22
CA LEU A 55 -8.36 2.21 -4.54
C LEU A 55 -9.03 3.27 -5.43
N HIS A 56 -10.28 3.57 -5.13
CA HIS A 56 -11.06 4.59 -5.84
C HIS A 56 -11.92 5.36 -4.82
N ASN A 57 -12.45 6.52 -5.21
CA ASN A 57 -13.25 7.42 -4.38
C ASN A 57 -12.51 7.97 -3.14
N LEU A 58 -11.18 8.05 -3.16
CA LEU A 58 -10.41 8.60 -2.04
C LEU A 58 -10.69 10.09 -1.83
N GLU A 59 -11.02 10.80 -2.90
CA GLU A 59 -11.43 12.21 -2.93
C GLU A 59 -12.77 12.48 -2.22
N LEU A 60 -13.58 11.45 -1.98
CA LEU A 60 -14.84 11.56 -1.25
C LEU A 60 -14.63 11.43 0.27
N LEU A 61 -13.43 11.08 0.73
CA LEU A 61 -13.14 10.84 2.14
C LEU A 61 -12.63 12.11 2.83
N PRO A 62 -13.00 12.37 4.10
CA PRO A 62 -12.31 13.36 4.90
C PRO A 62 -10.86 12.91 5.17
N ALA A 63 -9.98 13.84 5.51
CA ALA A 63 -8.58 13.54 5.79
C ALA A 63 -8.41 12.55 6.98
N THR A 64 -9.31 12.58 7.96
CA THR A 64 -9.33 11.73 9.15
C THR A 64 -10.77 11.52 9.64
N GLY A 65 -10.99 10.59 10.56
CA GLY A 65 -12.28 10.43 11.26
C GLY A 65 -13.25 9.43 10.61
N PHE A 66 -12.74 8.51 9.80
CA PHE A 66 -13.52 7.40 9.24
C PHE A 66 -12.85 6.07 9.56
N MET A 67 -13.62 4.99 9.51
CA MET A 67 -13.12 3.63 9.65
C MET A 67 -13.01 2.98 8.26
N ILE A 68 -11.93 2.24 8.01
CA ILE A 68 -11.79 1.43 6.79
C ILE A 68 -11.94 -0.05 7.10
N SER A 69 -12.79 -0.74 6.34
CA SER A 69 -12.94 -2.19 6.35
C SER A 69 -12.48 -2.75 5.01
N CYS A 70 -11.53 -3.69 5.02
CA CYS A 70 -10.84 -4.14 3.80
C CYS A 70 -10.36 -5.59 3.89
N PHE A 71 -11.18 -6.49 4.41
CA PHE A 71 -10.82 -7.91 4.53
C PHE A 71 -10.50 -8.56 3.17
N PRO A 72 -9.30 -9.14 2.99
CA PRO A 72 -8.96 -9.82 1.75
C PRO A 72 -9.72 -11.14 1.63
N VAL A 73 -10.02 -11.53 0.39
CA VAL A 73 -10.44 -12.90 0.11
C VAL A 73 -9.32 -13.86 0.49
N LYS A 74 -9.66 -14.86 1.29
CA LYS A 74 -8.72 -15.88 1.75
C LYS A 74 -8.45 -16.87 0.63
N ILE A 75 -7.29 -16.74 0.00
CA ILE A 75 -6.79 -17.67 -1.01
C ILE A 75 -5.76 -18.60 -0.34
N GLU A 76 -5.90 -19.90 -0.54
CA GLU A 76 -5.01 -20.89 0.08
C GLU A 76 -3.54 -20.63 -0.29
N ARG A 77 -2.70 -20.48 0.75
CA ARG A 77 -1.25 -20.24 0.64
C ARG A 77 -0.83 -19.02 -0.19
N ALA A 78 -1.75 -18.09 -0.46
CA ALA A 78 -1.43 -16.84 -1.14
C ALA A 78 -0.86 -15.79 -0.18
N SER A 79 0.00 -14.92 -0.71
CA SER A 79 0.54 -13.76 0.02
C SER A 79 -0.41 -12.55 0.04
N ALA A 80 -1.43 -12.55 -0.81
CA ALA A 80 -2.42 -11.48 -0.93
C ALA A 80 -3.74 -12.02 -1.52
N GLY A 81 -4.81 -11.24 -1.39
CA GLY A 81 -6.10 -11.49 -2.01
C GLY A 81 -6.80 -10.18 -2.34
N TRP A 82 -7.76 -10.20 -3.26
CA TRP A 82 -8.57 -9.01 -3.55
C TRP A 82 -9.50 -8.69 -2.39
N THR A 83 -9.90 -7.43 -2.29
CA THR A 83 -10.77 -6.95 -1.22
C THR A 83 -11.80 -5.98 -1.76
N ARG A 84 -12.99 -5.97 -1.14
CA ARG A 84 -13.91 -4.85 -1.27
C ARG A 84 -13.61 -3.88 -0.13
N ALA A 85 -12.76 -2.90 -0.41
CA ALA A 85 -12.48 -1.84 0.55
C ALA A 85 -13.70 -0.92 0.70
N VAL A 86 -14.10 -0.65 1.95
CA VAL A 86 -15.23 0.22 2.30
C VAL A 86 -14.78 1.19 3.38
N ALA A 87 -15.04 2.48 3.17
CA ALA A 87 -14.97 3.48 4.21
C ALA A 87 -16.33 3.61 4.89
N ILE A 88 -16.34 3.58 6.21
CA ILE A 88 -17.50 3.77 7.08
C ILE A 88 -17.33 5.15 7.71
N ILE A 89 -18.26 6.04 7.40
CA ILE A 89 -18.27 7.43 7.83
C ILE A 89 -19.46 7.58 8.78
N ASP A 90 -19.21 8.04 9.99
CA ASP A 90 -20.28 8.35 10.94
C ASP A 90 -20.98 9.65 10.51
N PRO A 91 -22.32 9.74 10.66
CA PRO A 91 -23.08 10.96 10.35
C PRO A 91 -22.69 12.19 11.18
#